data_AF-A0A5N9A3T0-F1
#
_entry.id   AF-A0A5N9A3T0-F1
#
_cell.length_a   1.000
_cell.length_b   1.000
_cell.length_c   1.000
_cell.angle_alpha   90.00
_cell.angle_beta   90.00
_cell.angle_gamma   90.00
#
_symmetry.space_group_name_H-M   'P 1'
#
loop_
_entity.id
_entity.type
_entity.pdbx_description
1 polymer ?
#
loop_
_entity_poly.entity_id
_entity_poly.type
_entity_poly.pdbx_seq_one_letter_code
_entity_poly.pdbx_strand_id
1 'polypeptide(L)'
;MAAGDLNEFSANQFCGNCGTGLIPGATVCESCGAAVPEAARAELPSVDYIPYCRACGVPVAKEAALNCPKCGVSPLCREHYNPSTRTCALCPPFELSAEEQQAPPSVGQPKGPWPQPRAAVPCPQCGARIREGVQFCPNCGSEQAGAEETSEYAGFLVRLGAAIIDSLITGVPAAIITSFTEIPAFGTVLSVVYYVLFTYYRGQTPGKMLLDIHVVDENGQKPNLRQVILREVVGKAVSALVLLIGYLWIIWDPKKRGWHDYFGNTYVVKRERV
;
A
#
# COMPACT_ATOMS: atom_id res chain seq x y z
N MET A 1 -15.01 53.32 1.86
CA MET A 1 -14.52 52.22 1.01
C MET A 1 -14.02 51.15 1.96
N ALA A 2 -14.80 50.10 2.19
CA ALA A 2 -14.48 49.06 3.15
C ALA A 2 -13.28 48.26 2.63
N ALA A 3 -12.25 48.14 3.46
CA ALA A 3 -11.15 47.21 3.23
C ALA A 3 -11.72 45.80 3.24
N GLY A 4 -11.70 45.11 2.09
CA GLY A 4 -12.09 43.70 2.02
C GLY A 4 -11.17 42.88 2.89
N ASP A 5 -11.76 41.98 3.69
CA ASP A 5 -11.02 41.05 4.54
C ASP A 5 -10.07 40.21 3.69
N LEU A 6 -8.77 40.31 3.95
CA LEU A 6 -7.71 39.54 3.27
C LEU A 6 -7.78 38.03 3.55
N ASN A 7 -8.78 37.58 4.30
CA ASN A 7 -9.07 36.18 4.63
C ASN A 7 -10.24 35.61 3.81
N GLU A 8 -10.87 36.39 2.94
CA GLU A 8 -11.97 35.94 2.10
C GLU A 8 -11.43 35.31 0.81
N PHE A 9 -10.81 34.14 0.95
CA PHE A 9 -10.53 33.26 -0.20
C PHE A 9 -11.48 32.08 -0.17
N SER A 10 -12.19 31.90 -1.29
CA SER A 10 -13.03 30.74 -1.63
C SER A 10 -12.23 29.43 -1.48
N ALA A 11 -12.33 28.83 -0.30
CA ALA A 11 -11.47 27.75 0.19
C ALA A 11 -11.82 26.35 -0.35
N ASN A 12 -12.06 26.22 -1.66
CA ASN A 12 -12.48 24.94 -2.24
C ASN A 12 -11.58 24.41 -3.37
N GLN A 13 -10.54 25.14 -3.80
CA GLN A 13 -9.70 24.71 -4.93
C GLN A 13 -8.20 24.73 -4.59
N PHE A 14 -7.55 23.60 -4.78
CA PHE A 14 -6.11 23.41 -4.54
C PHE A 14 -5.44 22.83 -5.78
N CYS A 15 -4.18 23.20 -6.00
CA CYS A 15 -3.38 22.66 -7.10
C CYS A 15 -3.14 21.16 -6.87
N GLY A 16 -3.55 20.29 -7.80
CA GLY A 16 -3.30 18.85 -7.71
C GLY A 16 -1.81 18.46 -7.77
N ASN A 17 -0.92 19.38 -8.19
CA ASN A 17 0.52 19.14 -8.27
C ASN A 17 1.25 19.54 -6.98
N CYS A 18 1.10 20.79 -6.55
CA CYS A 18 1.82 21.32 -5.39
C CYS A 18 0.93 21.60 -4.17
N GLY A 19 -0.38 21.40 -4.27
CA GLY A 19 -1.36 21.61 -3.20
C GLY A 19 -1.59 23.06 -2.80
N THR A 20 -0.99 24.07 -3.44
CA THR A 20 -1.21 25.48 -3.10
C THR A 20 -2.65 25.87 -3.44
N GLY A 21 -3.26 26.75 -2.63
CA GLY A 21 -4.59 27.30 -2.93
C GLY A 21 -4.61 27.97 -4.31
N LEU A 22 -5.64 27.71 -5.09
CA LEU A 22 -5.80 28.31 -6.42
C LEU A 22 -6.65 29.57 -6.33
N ILE A 23 -6.32 30.55 -7.16
CA ILE A 23 -7.19 31.70 -7.41
C ILE A 23 -8.37 31.20 -8.26
N PRO A 24 -9.63 31.59 -7.95
CA PRO A 24 -10.79 31.20 -8.75
C PRO A 24 -10.59 31.51 -10.24
N GLY A 25 -10.77 30.51 -11.09
CA GLY A 25 -10.59 30.65 -12.54
C GLY A 25 -9.13 30.57 -13.04
N ALA A 26 -8.15 30.30 -12.18
CA ALA A 26 -6.76 30.14 -12.60
C ALA A 26 -6.60 29.00 -13.61
N THR A 27 -5.89 29.27 -14.71
CA THR A 27 -5.55 28.27 -15.74
C THR A 27 -4.18 27.62 -15.49
N VAL A 28 -3.35 28.26 -14.67
CA VAL A 28 -2.00 27.82 -14.27
C VAL A 28 -1.79 28.14 -12.78
N CYS A 29 -1.13 27.24 -12.06
CA CYS A 29 -0.78 27.46 -10.66
C CYS A 29 0.43 28.41 -10.55
N GLU A 30 0.28 29.54 -9.86
CA GLU A 30 1.36 30.52 -9.67
C GLU A 30 2.55 29.96 -8.86
N SER A 31 2.31 28.94 -8.04
CA SER A 31 3.34 28.38 -7.17
C SER A 31 4.22 27.33 -7.86
N CYS A 32 3.68 26.52 -8.78
CA CYS A 32 4.42 25.43 -9.42
C CYS A 32 4.36 25.39 -10.95
N GLY A 33 3.64 26.33 -11.58
CA GLY A 33 3.49 26.40 -13.03
C GLY A 33 2.63 25.30 -13.65
N ALA A 34 2.03 24.41 -12.85
CA ALA A 34 1.19 23.34 -13.38
C ALA A 34 -0.11 23.90 -13.97
N ALA A 35 -0.52 23.38 -15.13
CA ALA A 35 -1.82 23.68 -15.71
C ALA A 35 -2.94 23.21 -14.77
N VAL A 36 -3.91 24.08 -14.53
CA VAL A 36 -5.10 23.77 -13.73
C VAL A 36 -6.17 23.24 -14.70
N PRO A 37 -6.56 21.96 -14.60
CA PRO A 37 -7.58 21.39 -15.48
C PRO A 37 -8.93 22.06 -15.25
N GLU A 38 -9.75 22.17 -16.30
CA GLU A 38 -11.02 22.89 -16.28
C GLU A 38 -12.01 22.32 -15.24
N ALA A 39 -11.95 21.02 -14.97
CA ALA A 39 -12.71 20.36 -13.90
C ALA A 39 -12.35 20.85 -12.48
N ALA A 40 -11.11 21.31 -12.25
CA ALA A 40 -10.69 21.91 -10.98
C ALA A 40 -11.07 23.39 -10.86
N ARG A 41 -11.55 24.01 -11.96
CA ARG A 41 -12.08 25.38 -12.00
C ARG A 41 -13.58 25.43 -11.69
N ALA A 42 -14.28 24.30 -11.84
CA ALA A 42 -15.68 24.18 -11.46
C ALA A 42 -15.83 24.34 -9.94
N GLU A 43 -16.83 25.11 -9.51
CA GLU A 43 -17.21 25.19 -8.10
C GLU A 43 -17.67 23.80 -7.66
N LEU A 44 -16.81 23.11 -6.90
CA LEU A 44 -17.20 21.87 -6.25
C LEU A 44 -18.33 22.20 -5.26
N PRO A 45 -19.40 21.38 -5.20
CA PRO A 45 -20.42 21.53 -4.17
C PRO A 45 -19.73 21.55 -2.81
N SER A 46 -20.22 22.40 -1.90
CA SER A 46 -19.69 22.57 -0.54
C SER A 46 -19.85 21.28 0.27
N VAL A 47 -18.98 20.31 0.02
CA VAL A 47 -18.80 19.17 0.91
C VAL A 47 -18.04 19.70 2.12
N ASP A 48 -18.64 19.58 3.31
CA ASP A 48 -17.99 19.87 4.59
C ASP A 48 -16.81 18.90 4.79
N TYR A 49 -15.69 19.17 4.14
CA TYR A 49 -14.44 18.49 4.41
C TYR A 49 -13.75 19.16 5.60
N ILE A 50 -13.22 18.36 6.52
CA ILE A 50 -12.40 18.86 7.63
C ILE A 50 -10.97 19.04 7.11
N PRO A 51 -10.45 20.27 7.00
CA PRO A 51 -9.07 20.48 6.54
C PRO A 51 -8.06 19.95 7.57
N TYR A 52 -6.91 19.47 7.10
CA TYR A 52 -5.80 19.04 7.94
C TYR A 52 -4.63 20.03 7.85
N CYS A 53 -4.00 20.33 8.97
CA CYS A 53 -2.82 21.20 9.03
C CYS A 53 -1.71 20.61 8.14
N ARG A 54 -1.17 21.42 7.23
CA ARG A 54 -0.16 20.96 6.30
C ARG A 54 1.20 20.63 6.92
N ALA A 55 1.47 21.15 8.12
CA ALA A 55 2.73 20.93 8.82
C ALA A 55 2.69 19.70 9.76
N CYS A 56 1.55 19.37 10.37
CA CYS A 56 1.44 18.24 11.31
C CYS A 56 0.33 17.22 11.03
N GLY A 57 -0.55 17.48 10.05
CA GLY A 57 -1.62 16.58 9.67
C GLY A 57 -2.81 16.51 10.63
N VAL A 58 -2.86 17.33 11.69
CA VAL A 58 -4.01 17.37 12.61
C VAL A 58 -5.20 18.09 11.96
N PRO A 59 -6.45 17.66 12.22
CA PRO A 59 -7.63 18.36 11.71
C PRO A 59 -7.70 19.78 12.30
N VAL A 60 -8.06 20.75 11.46
CA VAL A 60 -8.22 22.16 11.81
C VAL A 60 -9.63 22.58 11.40
N ALA A 61 -10.36 23.26 12.28
CA ALA A 61 -11.66 23.82 11.91
C ALA A 61 -11.49 24.86 10.79
N LYS A 62 -12.44 24.94 9.86
CA LYS A 62 -12.34 25.80 8.66
C LYS A 62 -12.13 27.27 9.03
N GLU A 63 -12.82 27.74 10.05
CA GLU A 63 -12.74 29.07 10.65
C GLU A 63 -11.43 29.33 11.43
N ALA A 64 -10.72 28.28 11.83
CA ALA A 64 -9.45 28.37 12.55
C ALA A 64 -8.23 28.12 11.65
N ALA A 65 -8.45 27.80 10.36
CA ALA A 65 -7.39 27.51 9.41
C ALA A 65 -6.63 28.78 9.03
N LEU A 66 -5.31 28.78 9.28
CA LEU A 66 -4.43 29.90 8.97
C LEU A 66 -3.74 29.71 7.61
N ASN A 67 -3.46 30.81 6.92
CA ASN A 67 -2.65 30.82 5.71
C ASN A 67 -1.31 31.52 5.96
N CYS A 68 -0.24 31.02 5.34
CA CYS A 68 1.04 31.71 5.37
C CYS A 68 1.15 32.64 4.15
N PRO A 69 1.15 33.98 4.32
CA PRO A 69 1.27 34.90 3.20
C PRO A 69 2.64 34.86 2.52
N LYS A 70 3.68 34.33 3.20
CA LYS A 70 5.05 34.28 2.67
C LYS A 70 5.25 33.14 1.66
N CYS A 71 4.71 31.95 1.93
CA CYS A 71 4.92 30.76 1.08
C CYS A 71 3.63 30.20 0.47
N GLY A 72 2.47 30.80 0.76
CA GLY A 72 1.16 30.36 0.25
C GLY A 72 0.64 29.06 0.88
N VAL A 73 1.33 28.50 1.86
CA VAL A 73 0.92 27.26 2.53
C VAL A 73 -0.34 27.51 3.36
N SER A 74 -1.38 26.72 3.08
CA SER A 74 -2.62 26.60 3.84
C SER A 74 -3.17 25.17 3.68
N PRO A 75 -4.05 24.70 4.58
CA PRO A 75 -4.39 25.27 5.89
C PRO A 75 -3.35 24.93 6.97
N LEU A 76 -3.13 25.82 7.94
CA LEU A 76 -2.18 25.65 9.05
C LEU A 76 -2.88 25.77 10.41
N CYS A 77 -2.43 24.99 11.39
CA CYS A 77 -2.82 25.17 12.78
C CYS A 77 -2.01 26.32 13.42
N ARG A 78 -2.52 26.84 14.54
CA ARG A 78 -1.90 27.95 15.28
C ARG A 78 -0.48 27.66 15.78
N GLU A 79 -0.15 26.40 16.04
CA GLU A 79 1.18 25.98 16.49
C GLU A 79 2.24 26.06 15.38
N HIS A 80 1.84 26.03 14.11
CA HIS A 80 2.75 26.01 12.96
C HIS A 80 2.69 27.29 12.12
N TYR A 81 1.95 28.29 12.61
CA TYR A 81 1.92 29.64 12.10
C TYR A 81 2.49 30.59 13.15
N ASN A 82 3.54 31.34 12.79
CA ASN A 82 4.11 32.36 13.64
C ASN A 82 3.45 33.71 13.34
N PRO A 83 2.58 34.23 14.25
CA PRO A 83 1.86 35.47 14.00
C PRO A 83 2.78 36.71 14.00
N SER A 84 3.89 36.69 14.73
CA SER A 84 4.82 37.82 14.82
C SER A 84 5.57 38.05 13.51
N THR A 85 5.92 36.97 12.80
CA THR A 85 6.65 37.05 11.53
C THR A 85 5.76 36.85 10.31
N ARG A 86 4.47 36.51 10.50
CA ARG A 86 3.54 36.09 9.43
C ARG A 86 4.13 34.98 8.54
N THR A 87 4.89 34.07 9.16
CA THR A 87 5.52 32.92 8.48
C THR A 87 5.04 31.61 9.08
N CYS A 88 5.27 30.50 8.41
CA CYS A 88 4.98 29.16 8.94
C CYS A 88 6.26 28.35 9.09
N ALA A 89 6.16 27.24 9.81
CA ALA A 89 7.27 26.30 10.02
C ALA A 89 7.81 25.67 8.71
N LEU A 90 7.06 25.76 7.62
CA LEU A 90 7.42 25.23 6.30
C LEU A 90 8.02 26.29 5.37
N CYS A 91 8.16 27.55 5.81
CA CYS A 91 8.82 28.57 5.00
C CYS A 91 10.30 28.22 4.81
N PRO A 92 10.83 28.26 3.57
CA PRO A 92 12.26 28.11 3.37
C PRO A 92 13.01 29.27 4.07
N PRO A 93 14.17 28.99 4.71
CA PRO A 93 15.04 30.03 5.23
C PRO A 93 15.57 30.85 4.06
N PHE A 94 15.44 32.18 4.15
CA PHE A 94 15.80 33.10 3.09
C PHE A 94 17.28 33.46 3.25
N GLU A 95 18.16 32.92 2.43
CA GLU A 95 19.46 33.55 2.18
C GLU A 95 19.34 34.43 0.92
N LEU A 96 19.69 35.70 1.10
CA LEU A 96 19.81 36.68 0.04
C LEU A 96 21.03 36.36 -0.82
N SER A 97 20.84 36.08 -2.10
CA SER A 97 21.71 36.62 -3.17
C SER A 97 21.08 36.35 -4.54
N ALA A 98 21.24 37.35 -5.40
CA ALA A 98 20.80 37.36 -6.78
C ALA A 98 21.67 36.44 -7.65
N GLU A 99 21.21 36.25 -8.90
CA GLU A 99 21.87 35.56 -10.02
C GLU A 99 21.78 34.03 -10.03
N GLU A 100 20.81 33.51 -10.79
CA GLU A 100 21.05 32.96 -12.14
C GLU A 100 19.89 32.01 -12.50
N GLN A 101 19.28 32.23 -13.68
CA GLN A 101 18.38 31.27 -14.29
C GLN A 101 19.10 29.93 -14.55
N GLN A 102 18.83 28.92 -13.72
CA GLN A 102 18.72 27.54 -14.18
C GLN A 102 17.39 26.96 -13.72
N ALA A 103 16.73 26.24 -14.64
CA ALA A 103 15.55 25.43 -14.36
C ALA A 103 15.74 24.64 -13.05
N PRO A 104 14.67 24.44 -12.24
CA PRO A 104 14.81 23.70 -11.00
C PRO A 104 15.47 22.35 -11.32
N PRO A 105 16.54 21.96 -10.61
CA PRO A 105 17.11 20.64 -10.78
C PRO A 105 15.98 19.65 -10.60
N SER A 106 15.86 18.70 -11.54
CA SER A 106 14.96 17.56 -11.43
C SER A 106 14.98 17.11 -9.97
N VAL A 107 13.86 17.28 -9.27
CA VAL A 107 13.77 16.98 -7.83
C VAL A 107 14.32 15.57 -7.66
N GLY A 108 15.53 15.49 -7.12
CA GLY A 108 16.22 14.23 -6.95
C GLY A 108 15.33 13.35 -6.10
N GLN A 109 15.10 12.12 -6.55
CA GLN A 109 14.43 11.08 -5.77
C GLN A 109 14.90 11.16 -4.31
N PRO A 110 13.99 11.18 -3.33
CA PRO A 110 14.39 11.18 -1.93
C PRO A 110 15.24 9.93 -1.66
N LYS A 111 16.56 10.10 -1.48
CA LYS A 111 17.49 9.06 -1.03
C LYS A 111 17.28 8.84 0.47
N GLY A 112 16.15 8.26 0.83
CA GLY A 112 15.91 7.67 2.15
C GLY A 112 15.72 6.15 2.01
N PRO A 113 15.66 5.38 3.11
CA PRO A 113 15.40 3.95 3.10
C PRO A 113 13.96 3.59 2.67
N TRP A 114 13.22 4.57 2.15
CA TRP A 114 11.84 4.43 1.73
C TRP A 114 11.81 3.71 0.37
N PRO A 115 10.93 2.70 0.19
CA PRO A 115 10.77 2.05 -1.09
C PRO A 115 10.45 3.10 -2.16
N GLN A 116 11.16 3.01 -3.29
CA GLN A 116 10.99 3.87 -4.46
C GLN A 116 9.48 4.06 -4.74
N PRO A 117 8.99 5.29 -4.93
CA PRO A 117 7.57 5.49 -5.22
C PRO A 117 7.24 4.74 -6.50
N ARG A 118 6.40 3.69 -6.36
CA ARG A 118 5.79 2.95 -7.47
C ARG A 118 5.22 3.93 -8.50
N ALA A 119 5.25 3.53 -9.76
CA ALA A 119 4.89 4.39 -10.89
C ALA A 119 3.55 5.09 -10.66
N ALA A 120 3.50 6.40 -10.93
CA ALA A 120 2.27 7.17 -10.79
C ALA A 120 1.38 6.94 -12.02
N VAL A 121 0.25 6.26 -11.83
CA VAL A 121 -0.75 5.95 -12.87
C VAL A 121 -1.84 7.03 -12.91
N PRO A 122 -2.39 7.37 -14.09
CA PRO A 122 -3.49 8.33 -14.19
C PRO A 122 -4.81 7.70 -13.74
N CYS A 123 -5.60 8.43 -12.94
CA CYS A 123 -6.94 8.04 -12.56
C CYS A 123 -7.84 7.98 -13.81
N PRO A 124 -8.60 6.89 -14.03
CA PRO A 124 -9.45 6.74 -15.21
C PRO A 124 -10.67 7.67 -15.22
N GLN A 125 -11.07 8.19 -14.06
CA GLN A 125 -12.22 9.09 -13.93
C GLN A 125 -11.86 10.57 -14.08
N CYS A 126 -10.76 11.03 -13.44
CA CYS A 126 -10.42 12.46 -13.41
C CYS A 126 -9.03 12.81 -13.96
N GLY A 127 -8.24 11.82 -14.39
CA GLY A 127 -6.89 12.02 -14.92
C GLY A 127 -5.83 12.39 -13.88
N ALA A 128 -6.17 12.51 -12.59
CA ALA A 128 -5.20 12.79 -11.54
C ALA A 128 -4.15 11.68 -11.45
N ARG A 129 -2.87 12.04 -11.33
CA ARG A 129 -1.80 11.06 -11.11
C ARG A 129 -1.88 10.52 -9.69
N ILE A 130 -2.21 9.25 -9.56
CA ILE A 130 -2.35 8.55 -8.28
C ILE A 130 -1.25 7.49 -8.14
N ARG A 131 -0.93 7.12 -6.89
CA ARG A 131 -0.01 6.00 -6.63
C ARG A 131 -0.72 4.69 -6.95
N GLU A 132 0.00 3.73 -7.51
CA GLU A 132 -0.51 2.36 -7.66
C GLU A 132 -0.92 1.77 -6.30
N GLY A 133 -2.08 1.10 -6.26
CA GLY A 133 -2.61 0.42 -5.08
C GLY A 133 -3.42 1.28 -4.10
N VAL A 134 -3.72 2.55 -4.41
CA VAL A 134 -4.67 3.34 -3.62
C VAL A 134 -6.10 2.87 -3.88
N GLN A 135 -6.89 2.68 -2.81
CA GLN A 135 -8.27 2.20 -2.91
C GLN A 135 -9.21 3.23 -3.55
N PHE A 136 -8.98 4.51 -3.26
CA PHE A 136 -9.80 5.62 -3.71
C PHE A 136 -8.91 6.73 -4.26
N CYS A 137 -9.37 7.41 -5.32
CA CYS A 137 -8.71 8.62 -5.80
C CYS A 137 -8.90 9.76 -4.79
N PRO A 138 -7.84 10.37 -4.25
CA PRO A 138 -7.98 11.51 -3.33
C PRO A 138 -8.53 12.77 -4.00
N ASN A 139 -8.51 12.84 -5.34
CA ASN A 139 -9.00 13.99 -6.09
C ASN A 139 -10.52 13.91 -6.39
N CYS A 140 -11.01 12.75 -6.84
CA CYS A 140 -12.40 12.60 -7.29
C CYS A 140 -13.21 11.54 -6.52
N GLY A 141 -12.60 10.87 -5.55
CA GLY A 141 -13.26 9.83 -4.75
C GLY A 141 -13.58 8.53 -5.49
N SER A 142 -13.24 8.40 -6.78
CA SER A 142 -13.55 7.19 -7.52
C SER A 142 -12.74 5.99 -6.99
N GLU A 143 -13.45 4.90 -6.75
CA GLU A 143 -12.85 3.59 -6.47
C GLU A 143 -11.95 3.19 -7.64
N GLN A 144 -10.74 2.74 -7.32
CA GLN A 144 -9.77 2.32 -8.32
C GLN A 144 -9.84 0.81 -8.49
N ALA A 145 -10.06 0.36 -9.72
CA ALA A 145 -10.11 -1.05 -10.08
C ALA A 145 -8.81 -1.82 -9.78
N GLY A 146 -7.70 -1.13 -9.51
CA GLY A 146 -6.41 -1.72 -9.14
C GLY A 146 -6.21 -2.02 -7.65
N ALA A 147 -7.18 -1.68 -6.79
CA ALA A 147 -7.06 -1.85 -5.35
C ALA A 147 -7.18 -3.31 -4.88
N GLU A 148 -7.88 -4.16 -5.64
CA GLU A 148 -8.06 -5.58 -5.32
C GLU A 148 -7.12 -6.53 -6.07
N GLU A 149 -6.52 -6.14 -7.20
CA GLU A 149 -5.95 -7.11 -8.14
C GLU A 149 -4.41 -7.19 -8.24
N THR A 150 -3.66 -6.43 -7.45
CA THR A 150 -2.20 -6.64 -7.33
C THR A 150 -1.81 -6.97 -5.89
N SER A 151 -2.61 -7.79 -5.21
CA SER A 151 -2.08 -8.47 -4.02
C SER A 151 -0.98 -9.42 -4.49
N GLU A 152 0.27 -9.04 -4.19
CA GLU A 152 1.44 -9.91 -4.31
C GLU A 152 1.16 -11.26 -3.62
N TYR A 153 0.27 -11.29 -2.62
CA TYR A 153 -0.08 -12.45 -1.86
C TYR A 153 -1.06 -13.40 -2.58
N ALA A 154 -0.75 -14.70 -2.54
CA ALA A 154 -1.62 -15.75 -3.05
C ALA A 154 -2.85 -15.95 -2.15
N GLY A 155 -4.04 -15.83 -2.74
CA GLY A 155 -5.31 -16.03 -2.06
C GLY A 155 -5.65 -17.50 -1.76
N PHE A 156 -6.78 -17.72 -1.09
CA PHE A 156 -7.22 -19.03 -0.61
C PHE A 156 -7.36 -20.08 -1.73
N LEU A 157 -8.04 -19.75 -2.83
CA LEU A 157 -8.35 -20.73 -3.89
C LEU A 157 -7.10 -21.26 -4.60
N VAL A 158 -6.12 -20.40 -4.87
CA VAL A 158 -4.86 -20.83 -5.51
C VAL A 158 -4.06 -21.74 -4.57
N ARG A 159 -4.07 -21.45 -3.26
CA ARG A 159 -3.44 -22.32 -2.25
C ARG A 159 -4.18 -23.65 -2.11
N LEU A 160 -5.51 -23.65 -2.16
CA LEU A 160 -6.33 -24.86 -2.15
C LEU A 160 -6.04 -25.72 -3.38
N GLY A 161 -5.98 -25.11 -4.57
CA GLY A 161 -5.59 -25.79 -5.80
C GLY A 161 -4.21 -26.43 -5.70
N ALA A 162 -3.22 -25.71 -5.17
CA ALA A 162 -1.87 -26.25 -4.97
C ALA A 162 -1.89 -27.46 -4.01
N ALA A 163 -2.66 -27.37 -2.93
CA ALA A 163 -2.79 -28.46 -1.95
C ALA A 163 -3.47 -29.70 -2.53
N ILE A 164 -4.45 -29.54 -3.43
CA ILE A 164 -5.08 -30.66 -4.15
C ILE A 164 -4.07 -31.33 -5.09
N ILE A 165 -3.28 -30.54 -5.83
CA ILE A 165 -2.26 -31.09 -6.72
C ILE A 165 -1.20 -31.86 -5.91
N ASP A 166 -0.69 -31.26 -4.83
CA ASP A 166 0.31 -31.89 -3.96
C ASP A 166 -0.23 -33.13 -3.24
N SER A 167 -1.53 -33.16 -2.89
CA SER A 167 -2.17 -34.34 -2.28
C SER A 167 -2.31 -35.49 -3.26
N LEU A 168 -2.53 -35.24 -4.56
CA LEU A 168 -2.50 -36.28 -5.58
C LEU A 168 -1.09 -36.81 -5.82
N ILE A 169 -0.11 -35.91 -5.95
CA ILE A 169 1.31 -36.25 -6.19
C ILE A 169 1.85 -37.12 -5.06
N THR A 170 1.52 -36.77 -3.80
CA THR A 170 2.07 -37.46 -2.63
C THR A 170 1.17 -38.63 -2.19
N GLY A 171 -0.14 -38.45 -2.27
CA GLY A 171 -1.13 -39.38 -1.72
C GLY A 171 -1.29 -40.66 -2.53
N VAL A 172 -1.25 -40.61 -3.87
CA VAL A 172 -1.39 -41.81 -4.71
C VAL A 172 -0.22 -42.79 -4.49
N PRO A 173 1.05 -42.36 -4.58
CA PRO A 173 2.18 -43.25 -4.28
C PRO A 173 2.18 -43.72 -2.82
N ALA A 174 1.85 -42.84 -1.87
CA ALA A 174 1.79 -43.22 -0.46
C ALA A 174 0.74 -44.30 -0.22
N ALA A 175 -0.47 -44.17 -0.79
CA ALA A 175 -1.54 -45.15 -0.66
C ALA A 175 -1.11 -46.53 -1.19
N ILE A 176 -0.52 -46.57 -2.39
CA ILE A 176 -0.02 -47.81 -3.01
C ILE A 176 1.01 -48.47 -2.09
N ILE A 177 2.01 -47.73 -1.60
CA ILE A 177 3.06 -48.29 -0.73
C ILE A 177 2.45 -48.78 0.59
N THR A 178 1.55 -48.01 1.21
CA THR A 178 0.89 -48.42 2.45
C THR A 178 0.01 -49.65 2.28
N SER A 179 -0.51 -49.93 1.08
CA SER A 179 -1.22 -51.19 0.81
C SER A 179 -0.31 -52.43 0.84
N PHE A 180 1.00 -52.26 0.67
CA PHE A 180 1.99 -53.34 0.75
C PHE A 180 2.78 -53.36 2.07
N THR A 181 2.59 -52.37 2.95
CA THR A 181 3.34 -52.24 4.21
C THR A 181 2.42 -51.96 5.39
N GLU A 182 2.49 -52.75 6.46
CA GLU A 182 1.71 -52.51 7.69
C GLU A 182 2.38 -51.52 8.66
N ILE A 183 3.07 -50.50 8.13
CA ILE A 183 3.73 -49.48 8.96
C ILE A 183 2.70 -48.39 9.29
N PRO A 184 2.29 -48.23 10.57
CA PRO A 184 1.32 -47.21 10.94
C PRO A 184 1.87 -45.81 10.66
N ALA A 185 1.00 -44.91 10.19
CA ALA A 185 1.32 -43.51 9.90
C ALA A 185 2.42 -43.24 8.85
N PHE A 186 2.90 -44.26 8.12
CA PHE A 186 3.94 -44.11 7.10
C PHE A 186 3.60 -43.01 6.07
N GLY A 187 2.38 -43.02 5.53
CA GLY A 187 1.93 -42.03 4.56
C GLY A 187 1.90 -40.60 5.12
N THR A 188 1.54 -40.43 6.41
CA THR A 188 1.54 -39.13 7.09
C THR A 188 2.96 -38.62 7.27
N VAL A 189 3.88 -39.46 7.74
CA VAL A 189 5.30 -39.11 7.92
C VAL A 189 5.92 -38.72 6.59
N LEU A 190 5.69 -39.53 5.54
CA LEU A 190 6.17 -39.25 4.20
C LEU A 190 5.66 -37.90 3.68
N SER A 191 4.38 -37.61 3.91
CA SER A 191 3.76 -36.33 3.53
C SER A 191 4.40 -35.15 4.26
N VAL A 192 4.58 -35.24 5.57
CA VAL A 192 5.22 -34.18 6.37
C VAL A 192 6.65 -33.94 5.88
N VAL A 193 7.43 -35.01 5.67
CA VAL A 193 8.80 -34.92 5.16
C VAL A 193 8.83 -34.25 3.79
N TYR A 194 7.94 -34.63 2.88
CA TYR A 194 7.79 -34.00 1.57
C TYR A 194 7.55 -32.49 1.69
N TYR A 195 6.52 -32.07 2.45
CA TYR A 195 6.19 -30.65 2.58
C TYR A 195 7.30 -29.83 3.24
N VAL A 196 7.96 -30.38 4.27
CA VAL A 196 9.06 -29.69 4.96
C VAL A 196 10.27 -29.53 4.04
N LEU A 197 10.72 -30.60 3.37
CA LEU A 197 11.91 -30.54 2.51
C LEU A 197 11.71 -29.60 1.32
N PHE A 198 10.59 -29.73 0.61
CA PHE A 198 10.31 -28.88 -0.55
C PHE A 198 10.15 -27.40 -0.17
N THR A 199 9.43 -27.13 0.92
CA THR A 199 9.24 -25.75 1.39
C THR A 199 10.55 -25.16 1.92
N TYR A 200 11.42 -25.95 2.55
CA TYR A 200 12.73 -25.48 3.03
C TYR A 200 13.70 -25.19 1.89
N TYR A 201 13.87 -26.10 0.91
CA TYR A 201 14.85 -25.91 -0.16
C TYR A 201 14.42 -24.90 -1.23
N ARG A 202 13.13 -24.90 -1.57
CA ARG A 202 12.61 -24.11 -2.70
C ARG A 202 11.55 -23.08 -2.32
N GLY A 203 11.04 -23.07 -1.09
CA GLY A 203 9.86 -22.27 -0.75
C GLY A 203 8.61 -22.72 -1.50
N GLN A 204 8.67 -23.84 -2.23
CA GLN A 204 7.66 -24.30 -3.15
C GLN A 204 7.60 -25.82 -3.15
N THR A 205 6.39 -26.33 -3.16
CA THR A 205 6.08 -27.71 -3.52
C THR A 205 5.72 -27.77 -5.01
N PRO A 206 5.86 -28.93 -5.67
CA PRO A 206 5.41 -29.15 -7.04
C PRO A 206 4.03 -28.56 -7.38
N GLY A 207 3.02 -28.74 -6.54
CA GLY A 207 1.70 -28.13 -6.73
C GLY A 207 1.72 -26.59 -6.69
N LYS A 208 2.53 -26.01 -5.80
CA LYS A 208 2.76 -24.56 -5.74
C LYS A 208 3.55 -24.03 -6.93
N MET A 209 4.50 -24.80 -7.47
CA MET A 209 5.25 -24.45 -8.67
C MET A 209 4.34 -24.37 -9.89
N LEU A 210 3.42 -25.32 -10.04
CA LEU A 210 2.45 -25.34 -11.14
C LEU A 210 1.50 -24.15 -11.13
N LEU A 211 1.23 -23.59 -9.94
CA LEU A 211 0.37 -22.42 -9.76
C LEU A 211 1.14 -21.12 -9.58
N ASP A 212 2.46 -21.11 -9.85
CA ASP A 212 3.33 -19.93 -9.73
C ASP A 212 3.28 -19.23 -8.37
N ILE A 213 3.06 -19.98 -7.28
CA ILE A 213 3.06 -19.43 -5.92
C ILE A 213 4.25 -19.94 -5.12
N HIS A 214 4.79 -19.11 -4.23
CA HIS A 214 5.90 -19.50 -3.36
C HIS A 214 5.80 -18.89 -1.98
N VAL A 215 6.49 -19.53 -1.05
CA VAL A 215 6.50 -19.20 0.37
C VAL A 215 7.77 -18.43 0.65
N VAL A 216 7.60 -17.27 1.29
CA VAL A 216 8.68 -16.37 1.67
C VAL A 216 8.58 -16.01 3.15
N ASP A 217 9.68 -15.56 3.74
CA ASP A 217 9.70 -14.94 5.06
C ASP A 217 9.22 -13.47 5.00
N GLU A 218 9.27 -12.78 6.13
CA GLU A 218 8.92 -11.36 6.23
C GLU A 218 9.79 -10.41 5.39
N ASN A 219 10.98 -10.86 4.98
CA ASN A 219 11.92 -10.11 4.17
C ASN A 219 11.83 -10.47 2.67
N GLY A 220 10.86 -11.32 2.28
CA GLY A 220 10.73 -11.83 0.91
C GLY A 220 11.77 -12.89 0.53
N GLN A 221 12.53 -13.41 1.49
CA GLN A 221 13.54 -14.45 1.30
C GLN A 221 12.97 -15.85 1.54
N LYS A 222 13.76 -16.89 1.26
CA LYS A 222 13.36 -18.27 1.55
C LYS A 222 13.18 -18.48 3.06
N PRO A 223 12.14 -19.21 3.49
CA PRO A 223 11.87 -19.44 4.90
C PRO A 223 12.94 -20.34 5.54
N ASN A 224 13.33 -20.00 6.77
CA ASN A 224 14.26 -20.78 7.57
C ASN A 224 13.64 -22.11 8.04
N LEU A 225 14.47 -23.09 8.38
CA LEU A 225 14.00 -24.42 8.80
C LEU A 225 13.02 -24.35 9.98
N ARG A 226 13.29 -23.49 10.97
CA ARG A 226 12.38 -23.26 12.10
C ARG A 226 11.01 -22.75 11.65
N GLN A 227 10.98 -21.80 10.73
CA GLN A 227 9.74 -21.22 10.20
C GLN A 227 8.93 -22.28 9.44
N VAL A 228 9.61 -23.10 8.64
CA VAL A 228 8.98 -24.21 7.92
C VAL A 228 8.41 -25.27 8.87
N ILE A 229 9.16 -25.68 9.91
CA ILE A 229 8.67 -26.65 10.89
C ILE A 229 7.46 -26.10 11.66
N LEU A 230 7.53 -24.85 12.14
CA LEU A 230 6.41 -24.21 12.84
C LEU A 230 5.18 -24.10 11.95
N ARG A 231 5.36 -23.79 10.67
CA ARG A 231 4.27 -23.71 9.70
C ARG A 231 3.65 -25.08 9.40
N GLU A 232 4.47 -26.04 8.99
CA GLU A 232 4.04 -27.31 8.42
C GLU A 232 3.61 -28.33 9.49
N VAL A 233 4.19 -28.27 10.68
CA VAL A 233 3.88 -29.19 11.77
C VAL A 233 2.89 -28.55 12.73
N VAL A 234 3.30 -27.48 13.43
CA VAL A 234 2.48 -26.88 14.49
C VAL A 234 1.26 -26.17 13.90
N GLY A 235 1.48 -25.31 12.91
CA GLY A 235 0.45 -24.49 12.30
C GLY A 235 -0.64 -25.31 11.59
N LYS A 236 -0.23 -26.33 10.84
CA LYS A 236 -1.18 -27.24 10.18
C LYS A 236 -1.87 -28.17 11.18
N ALA A 237 -1.19 -28.66 12.21
CA ALA A 237 -1.84 -29.48 13.24
C ALA A 237 -2.90 -28.69 14.01
N VAL A 238 -2.59 -27.45 14.41
CA VAL A 238 -3.56 -26.55 15.05
C VAL A 238 -4.74 -26.28 14.11
N SER A 239 -4.46 -25.98 12.83
CA SER A 239 -5.51 -25.74 11.84
C SER A 239 -6.37 -26.99 11.61
N ALA A 240 -5.81 -28.19 11.65
CA ALA A 240 -6.54 -29.45 11.53
C ALA A 240 -7.42 -29.73 12.75
N LEU A 241 -6.91 -29.46 13.96
CA LEU A 241 -7.64 -29.65 15.21
C LEU A 241 -8.92 -28.80 15.28
N VAL A 242 -8.87 -27.58 14.74
CA VAL A 242 -9.99 -26.64 14.68
C VAL A 242 -10.80 -26.75 13.37
N LEU A 243 -10.92 -27.94 12.78
CA LEU A 243 -11.71 -28.21 11.58
C LEU A 243 -11.37 -27.30 10.38
N LEU A 244 -10.09 -27.02 10.16
CA LEU A 244 -9.56 -26.21 9.06
C LEU A 244 -9.93 -24.73 9.09
N ILE A 245 -10.54 -24.23 10.18
CA ILE A 245 -10.89 -22.80 10.33
C ILE A 245 -9.65 -21.90 10.15
N GLY A 246 -8.47 -22.36 10.60
CA GLY A 246 -7.21 -21.64 10.41
C GLY A 246 -6.81 -21.39 8.95
N TYR A 247 -7.38 -22.13 7.99
CA TYR A 247 -7.22 -21.88 6.56
C TYR A 247 -8.24 -20.88 6.02
N LEU A 248 -9.48 -20.87 6.53
CA LEU A 248 -10.50 -19.90 6.11
C LEU A 248 -10.08 -18.46 6.48
N TRP A 249 -9.27 -18.28 7.52
CA TRP A 249 -8.69 -16.99 7.90
C TRP A 249 -7.99 -16.24 6.75
N ILE A 250 -7.47 -16.98 5.76
CA ILE A 250 -6.83 -16.43 4.55
C ILE A 250 -7.77 -15.50 3.76
N ILE A 251 -9.09 -15.73 3.81
CA ILE A 251 -10.08 -14.95 3.05
C ILE A 251 -10.12 -13.51 3.58
N TRP A 252 -10.15 -13.36 4.91
CA TRP A 252 -10.33 -12.07 5.59
C TRP A 252 -9.01 -11.33 5.85
N ASP A 253 -7.88 -12.05 5.92
CA ASP A 253 -6.59 -11.41 6.19
C ASP A 253 -6.11 -10.54 5.00
N PRO A 254 -5.72 -9.27 5.21
CA PRO A 254 -5.28 -8.39 4.13
C PRO A 254 -3.98 -8.85 3.46
N LYS A 255 -3.13 -9.61 4.18
CA LYS A 255 -1.92 -10.26 3.64
C LYS A 255 -2.17 -11.72 3.24
N LYS A 256 -3.44 -12.14 3.20
CA LYS A 256 -3.89 -13.50 2.87
C LYS A 256 -3.17 -14.58 3.69
N ARG A 257 -2.85 -14.34 4.97
CA ARG A 257 -2.18 -15.33 5.83
C ARG A 257 -3.16 -16.27 6.51
N GLY A 258 -2.83 -17.56 6.56
CA GLY A 258 -3.51 -18.53 7.43
C GLY A 258 -2.82 -18.63 8.79
N TRP A 259 -3.45 -19.29 9.76
CA TRP A 259 -2.85 -19.47 11.10
C TRP A 259 -1.49 -20.17 11.03
N HIS A 260 -1.34 -21.14 10.13
CA HIS A 260 -0.07 -21.80 9.87
C HIS A 260 1.02 -20.84 9.36
N ASP A 261 0.65 -19.87 8.53
CA ASP A 261 1.58 -18.84 8.06
C ASP A 261 1.96 -17.87 9.19
N TYR A 262 1.04 -17.56 10.11
CA TYR A 262 1.31 -16.77 11.32
C TYR A 262 2.32 -17.43 12.24
N PHE A 263 2.17 -18.72 12.54
CA PHE A 263 3.13 -19.46 13.38
C PHE A 263 4.53 -19.52 12.76
N GLY A 264 4.61 -19.65 11.44
CA GLY A 264 5.88 -19.63 10.70
C GLY A 264 6.45 -18.23 10.45
N ASN A 265 5.69 -17.16 10.72
CA ASN A 265 5.96 -15.80 10.22
C ASN A 265 6.36 -15.81 8.73
N THR A 266 5.51 -16.44 7.92
CA THR A 266 5.70 -16.62 6.47
C THR A 266 4.56 -16.00 5.69
N TYR A 267 4.82 -15.78 4.42
CA TYR A 267 3.87 -15.25 3.45
C TYR A 267 3.88 -16.16 2.23
N VAL A 268 2.77 -16.20 1.50
CA VAL A 268 2.74 -16.85 0.18
C VAL A 268 2.42 -15.81 -0.85
N VAL A 269 3.31 -15.68 -1.82
CA VAL A 269 3.25 -14.67 -2.87
C VAL A 269 3.15 -15.32 -4.24
N LYS A 270 2.51 -14.63 -5.19
CA LYS A 270 2.48 -14.99 -6.61
C LYS A 270 3.81 -14.57 -7.23
N ARG A 271 4.37 -15.40 -8.10
CA ARG A 271 5.56 -15.07 -8.86
C ARG A 271 5.13 -14.16 -10.02
N GLU A 272 5.70 -12.96 -10.11
CA GLU A 272 5.54 -12.13 -11.31
C GLU A 272 6.14 -12.87 -12.50
N ARG A 273 5.32 -13.08 -13.53
CA ARG A 273 5.75 -13.65 -14.80
C ARG A 273 6.52 -12.55 -15.54
N VAL A 274 7.85 -12.65 -15.56
CA VAL A 274 8.74 -11.80 -16.38
C VAL A 274 8.65 -12.24 -17.83
#